data_AF-A0A957VNT6-F1
#
_entry.id   AF-A0A957VNT6-F1
#
_cell.length_a   1.000
_cell.length_b   1.000
_cell.length_c   1.000
_cell.angle_alpha   90.00
_cell.angle_beta   90.00
_cell.angle_gamma   90.00
#
_symmetry.space_group_name_H-M   'P 1'
#
loop_
_entity.id
_entity.type
_entity.pdbx_description
1 polymer ?
#
loop_
_entity_poly.entity_id
_entity_poly.type
_entity_poly.pdbx_seq_one_letter_code
_entity_poly.pdbx_strand_id
1 'polypeptide(L)' 'MSIRDRFPIFQDKTYINSCSQGALSVDVIEAYQAYLRDWQEQGSPWDAWVGKLEATRHAFAGLVNAR' A
#
# COMPACT_ATOMS: atom_id res chain seq x y z
N MET A 1 -2.89 19.77 5.94
CA MET A 1 -3.66 18.72 5.23
C MET A 1 -4.24 17.78 6.27
N SER A 2 -5.51 17.43 6.11
CA SER A 2 -6.21 16.46 6.95
C SER A 2 -5.82 15.04 6.57
N ILE A 3 -5.95 14.09 7.50
CA ILE A 3 -5.85 12.65 7.19
C ILE A 3 -6.84 12.25 6.08
N ARG A 4 -8.00 12.90 6.00
CA ARG A 4 -9.01 12.66 4.95
C ARG A 4 -8.46 12.94 3.54
N ASP A 5 -7.59 13.94 3.40
CA ASP A 5 -7.03 14.35 2.10
C ASP A 5 -6.10 13.28 1.51
N ARG A 6 -5.63 12.33 2.34
CA ARG A 6 -4.77 11.23 1.91
C ARG A 6 -5.53 10.10 1.21
N PHE A 7 -6.86 10.17 1.13
CA PHE A 7 -7.71 9.13 0.57
C PHE A 7 -8.59 9.73 -0.55
N PRO A 8 -8.19 9.62 -1.82
CA PRO A 8 -8.85 10.31 -2.93
C PRO A 8 -10.34 9.99 -3.08
N ILE A 9 -10.76 8.77 -2.74
CA ILE A 9 -12.17 8.34 -2.85
C ILE A 9 -13.14 9.22 -2.05
N PHE A 10 -12.67 9.86 -0.97
CA PHE A 10 -13.48 10.73 -0.13
C PHE A 10 -13.75 12.11 -0.74
N GLN A 11 -13.10 12.47 -1.86
CA GLN A 11 -13.38 13.68 -2.62
C GLN A 11 -14.74 13.60 -3.32
N ASP A 12 -15.07 12.43 -3.87
CA ASP A 12 -16.26 12.25 -4.73
C ASP A 12 -17.32 11.30 -4.15
N LYS A 13 -17.02 10.59 -3.06
CA LYS A 13 -17.90 9.55 -2.50
C LYS A 13 -18.08 9.67 -0.99
N THR A 14 -19.32 9.48 -0.56
CA THR A 14 -19.67 9.15 0.84
C THR A 14 -19.41 7.66 1.06
N TYR A 15 -18.17 7.32 1.40
CA TYR A 15 -17.71 5.93 1.50
C TYR A 15 -17.93 5.36 2.91
N ILE A 16 -19.00 4.59 3.09
CA ILE A 16 -19.42 3.99 4.37
C ILE A 16 -19.20 2.46 4.43
N ASN A 17 -18.41 1.92 3.50
CA ASN A 17 -18.16 0.48 3.31
C ASN A 17 -16.77 0.02 3.81
N SER A 18 -16.14 0.78 4.71
CA SER A 18 -14.75 0.52 5.10
C SER A 18 -14.52 -0.85 5.76
N CYS A 19 -15.56 -1.46 6.35
CA CYS A 19 -15.47 -2.76 6.99
C CYS A 19 -15.37 -3.94 6.00
N SER A 20 -15.89 -3.79 4.78
CA SER A 20 -15.73 -4.81 3.73
C SER A 20 -14.54 -4.48 2.83
N GLN A 21 -14.30 -3.20 2.54
CA GLN A 21 -13.10 -2.79 1.79
C GLN A 21 -12.57 -1.47 2.33
N GLY A 22 -11.30 -1.43 2.74
CA GLY A 22 -10.67 -0.19 3.19
C GLY A 22 -10.47 0.80 2.05
N ALA A 23 -10.64 2.09 2.32
CA ALA A 23 -10.26 3.15 1.38
C ALA A 23 -8.74 3.13 1.15
N LEU A 24 -8.31 3.18 -0.11
CA LEU A 24 -6.89 3.24 -0.46
C LEU A 24 -6.34 4.65 -0.20
N SER A 25 -5.25 4.74 0.54
CA SER A 25 -4.49 5.99 0.67
C SER A 25 -3.62 6.23 -0.56
N VAL A 26 -3.17 7.48 -0.73
CA VAL A 26 -2.19 7.86 -1.76
C VAL A 26 -0.93 6.99 -1.70
N ASP A 27 -0.39 6.70 -0.51
CA ASP A 27 0.80 5.85 -0.36
C ASP A 27 0.58 4.43 -0.90
N VAL A 28 -0.60 3.84 -0.65
CA VAL A 28 -0.91 2.49 -1.14
C VAL A 28 -1.03 2.51 -2.65
N ILE A 29 -1.71 3.51 -3.22
CA ILE A 29 -1.84 3.69 -4.66
C ILE A 29 -0.44 3.82 -5.31
N GLU A 30 0.43 4.65 -4.74
CA GLU A 30 1.80 4.86 -5.23
C GLU A 30 2.65 3.58 -5.14
N ALA A 31 2.50 2.78 -4.08
CA ALA A 31 3.19 1.51 -3.95
C ALA A 31 2.78 0.50 -5.03
N TYR A 32 1.48 0.41 -5.36
CA TYR A 32 1.01 -0.40 -6.49
C TYR A 32 1.57 0.09 -7.82
N GLN A 33 1.55 1.41 -8.06
CA GLN A 33 2.11 1.98 -9.28
C GLN A 33 3.62 1.72 -9.38
N ALA A 34 4.36 1.80 -8.28
CA ALA A 34 5.78 1.47 -8.24
C ALA A 34 6.02 0.00 -8.59
N TYR A 35 5.23 -0.92 -8.03
CA TYR A 35 5.31 -2.34 -8.40
C TYR A 35 5.08 -2.56 -9.91
N LEU A 36 4.08 -1.91 -10.50
CA LEU A 36 3.82 -2.01 -11.94
C LEU A 36 4.95 -1.42 -12.78
N ARG A 37 5.55 -0.31 -12.35
CA ARG A 37 6.72 0.29 -13.01
C ARG A 37 7.95 -0.62 -12.92
N ASP A 38 8.23 -1.16 -11.74
CA ASP A 38 9.33 -2.11 -11.52
C ASP A 38 9.19 -3.29 -12.50
N TRP A 39 7.98 -3.83 -12.65
CA TRP A 39 7.72 -4.91 -13.61
C TRP A 39 7.96 -4.45 -15.05
N GLN A 40 7.37 -3.32 -15.45
CA GLN A 40 7.49 -2.83 -16.82
C GLN A 40 8.95 -2.54 -17.23
N GLU A 41 9.75 -2.00 -16.30
CA GLU A 41 11.11 -1.54 -16.58
C GLU A 41 12.16 -2.63 -16.38
N GLN A 42 11.96 -3.53 -15.42
CA GLN A 42 12.97 -4.49 -14.96
C GLN A 42 12.55 -5.95 -15.16
N GLY A 43 11.32 -6.19 -15.65
CA GLY A 43 10.76 -7.51 -15.81
C GLY A 43 10.39 -8.12 -14.46
N SER A 44 11.20 -9.04 -13.98
CA SER A 44 10.99 -9.71 -12.70
C SER A 44 12.18 -9.46 -11.77
N PRO A 45 12.34 -8.24 -11.19
CA PRO A 45 13.41 -7.92 -10.25
C PRO A 45 13.16 -8.62 -8.90
N TRP A 46 13.33 -9.93 -8.90
CA TRP A 46 12.89 -10.83 -7.83
C TRP A 46 13.50 -10.50 -6.48
N ASP A 47 14.82 -10.30 -6.43
CA ASP A 47 15.53 -10.01 -5.18
C ASP A 47 15.03 -8.71 -4.52
N ALA A 48 14.70 -7.69 -5.33
CA ALA A 48 14.16 -6.44 -4.82
C ALA A 48 12.74 -6.64 -4.25
N TRP A 49 11.89 -7.42 -4.93
CA TRP A 49 10.54 -7.72 -4.46
C TRP A 49 10.53 -8.56 -3.18
N VAL A 50 11.39 -9.58 -3.11
CA VAL A 50 11.58 -10.38 -1.88
C VAL A 50 12.10 -9.50 -0.75
N GLY A 51 13.05 -8.60 -1.00
CA GLY A 51 13.52 -7.64 0.00
C GLY A 51 12.40 -6.74 0.54
N LYS A 52 11.53 -6.21 -0.34
CA LYS A 52 10.35 -5.43 0.06
C LYS A 52 9.36 -6.26 0.90
N LEU A 53 9.16 -7.54 0.54
CA LEU A 53 8.31 -8.45 1.30
C LEU A 53 8.86 -8.68 2.72
N GLU A 54 10.14 -8.96 2.86
CA GLU A 54 10.75 -9.22 4.18
C GLU A 54 10.72 -7.99 5.09
N ALA A 55 10.97 -6.80 4.53
CA ALA A 55 10.81 -5.55 5.28
C ALA A 55 9.35 -5.34 5.74
N THR A 56 8.38 -5.65 4.87
CA THR A 56 6.95 -5.57 5.20
C THR A 56 6.56 -6.58 6.30
N ARG A 57 7.09 -7.81 6.25
CA ARG A 57 6.88 -8.82 7.29
C ARG A 57 7.37 -8.35 8.65
N HIS A 58 8.56 -7.76 8.72
CA HIS A 58 9.11 -7.21 9.97
C HIS A 58 8.28 -6.03 10.50
N ALA A 59 7.89 -5.10 9.63
CA ALA A 59 7.06 -3.96 10.01
C ALA A 59 5.68 -4.42 10.54
N PHE A 60 5.06 -5.39 9.87
CA PHE A 60 3.79 -5.95 10.29
C PHE A 60 3.91 -6.71 11.62
N ALA A 61 4.99 -7.50 11.81
CA ALA A 61 5.26 -8.16 13.09
C ALA A 61 5.35 -7.15 14.24
N GLY A 62 6.05 -6.04 14.04
CA GLY A 62 6.11 -4.93 15.00
C GLY A 62 4.73 -4.30 15.27
N LEU A 63 3.91 -4.11 14.23
CA LEU A 63 2.55 -3.56 14.36
C LEU A 63 1.63 -4.44 15.22
N VAL A 64 1.69 -5.76 15.05
CA VAL A 64 0.85 -6.70 15.80
C VAL A 64 1.52 -7.25 17.06
N ASN A 65 2.72 -6.75 17.40
CA ASN A 65 3.54 -7.22 18.51
C ASN A 65 3.82 -8.75 18.46
N ALA A 66 4.02 -9.28 17.25
CA ALA A 66 4.56 -10.62 17.04
C ALA A 66 6.09 -10.59 17.16
N ARG A 67 6.67 -11.61 17.79
CA ARG A 67 8.11 -11.80 17.97
C ARG A 67 8.61 -12.92 17.08
#